data_AF-A0A932WSP3-F1
#
_entry.id   AF-A0A932WSP3-F1
#
_cell.length_a   1.000
_cell.length_b   1.000
_cell.length_c   1.000
_cell.angle_alpha   90.00
_cell.angle_beta   90.00
_cell.angle_gamma   90.00
#
_symmetry.space_group_name_H-M   'P 1'
#
loop_
_entity.id
_entity.type
_entity.pdbx_description
1 polymer ?
#
loop_
_entity_poly.entity_id
_entity_poly.type
_entity_poly.pdbx_seq_one_letter_code
_entity_poly.pdbx_strand_id
1 'polypeptide(L)'
;MDDIPSRQGKFAALMLLATAMVGCAAPSPQKQTLIGFLGFATPAETLEDNAKSDNAAIAEAAKIKKQKCLQCKKIKAIKYLATIGCGCYDKEGAVSKALLAAMTDCDEKVRMAAVKAIMTTAKNGCCETCNSVSCCKKEVVEFLSKMAYEVDDKGCWIEPSEEIRNMAAQAAEICCPCQWPQYEMSPQPKPVQEPDNPELKKEPAAVEGEQPAVPVQPGADEEAARTRLRRDRAIAILQTQYESIEEGDLVPIMPADMPVAGGASRARADDDDGDAPGRAFICNYEDPIVVYRNLAVPVASERFPTGGAVASGPMHRPLAARRRPANDGNLRGIVRYVDPYHGVAHVEFGGTKRIAPGTRVVVEHQALFGKLASSGVLEVVSSEPGAATVKALGDYRISRVASGDQVFVSTGNS
;
A
#
# COMPACT_ATOMS: atom_id res chain seq x y z
N MET A 1 -27.79 -51.45 32.93
CA MET A 1 -27.90 -52.77 32.28
C MET A 1 -27.63 -52.49 30.82
N ASP A 2 -26.40 -52.50 30.30
CA ASP A 2 -25.17 -53.22 30.66
C ASP A 2 -23.98 -52.37 30.14
N ASP A 3 -23.05 -51.96 31.00
CA ASP A 3 -21.72 -52.53 31.29
C ASP A 3 -20.56 -52.10 30.36
N ILE A 4 -19.57 -51.50 31.04
CA ILE A 4 -18.28 -50.97 30.58
C ILE A 4 -17.22 -52.08 30.76
N PRO A 5 -16.13 -52.08 29.98
CA PRO A 5 -14.81 -52.06 30.62
C PRO A 5 -13.86 -51.06 29.93
N SER A 6 -13.32 -50.05 30.63
CA SER A 6 -12.16 -50.16 31.54
C SER A 6 -10.90 -50.69 30.83
N ARG A 7 -10.10 -49.76 30.28
CA ARG A 7 -8.67 -49.98 29.98
C ARG A 7 -7.83 -48.97 30.76
N GLN A 8 -7.49 -49.36 31.99
CA GLN A 8 -6.30 -48.87 32.70
C GLN A 8 -5.20 -49.94 32.61
N GLY A 9 -3.99 -49.52 32.25
CA GLY A 9 -2.75 -50.29 32.33
C GLY A 9 -1.61 -49.37 31.90
N LYS A 10 -1.01 -48.60 32.82
CA LYS A 10 0.22 -48.97 33.56
C LYS A 10 1.30 -49.56 32.66
N PHE A 11 2.20 -48.72 32.17
CA PHE A 11 3.62 -49.07 32.07
C PHE A 11 4.46 -47.85 32.48
N ALA A 12 4.99 -47.94 33.70
CA ALA A 12 6.15 -47.18 34.14
C ALA A 12 7.39 -47.98 33.73
N ALA A 13 8.29 -47.35 32.96
CA ALA A 13 9.66 -47.76 32.63
C ALA A 13 10.22 -46.64 31.74
N LEU A 14 11.42 -46.09 31.84
CA LEU A 14 12.61 -46.41 32.62
C LEU A 14 13.49 -45.15 32.48
N MET A 15 13.93 -44.58 33.59
CA MET A 15 15.07 -43.66 33.67
C MET A 15 16.33 -44.40 33.22
N LEU A 16 17.09 -43.86 32.26
CA LEU A 16 18.56 -43.90 32.14
C LEU A 16 18.98 -43.67 30.67
N LEU A 17 19.44 -42.47 30.34
CA LEU A 17 20.64 -42.35 29.52
C LEU A 17 21.35 -41.03 29.79
N ALA A 18 22.50 -41.20 30.43
CA ALA A 18 23.45 -40.17 30.74
C ALA A 18 24.27 -39.79 29.50
N THR A 19 24.67 -38.52 29.45
CA THR A 19 25.96 -38.01 28.96
C THR A 19 26.63 -38.71 27.78
N ALA A 20 26.60 -38.04 26.62
CA ALA A 20 27.74 -38.01 25.71
C ALA A 20 28.15 -36.55 25.50
N MET A 21 29.24 -36.16 26.18
CA MET A 21 30.04 -34.99 25.82
C MET A 21 30.90 -35.30 24.59
N VAL A 22 31.46 -34.22 24.03
CA VAL A 22 32.65 -34.14 23.17
C VAL A 22 32.38 -34.13 21.67
N GLY A 23 32.56 -32.95 21.06
CA GLY A 23 32.60 -32.83 19.60
C GLY A 23 32.51 -31.43 18.98
N CYS A 24 32.65 -30.31 19.71
CA CYS A 24 32.85 -29.01 19.04
C CYS A 24 34.30 -28.91 18.56
N ALA A 25 34.54 -29.35 17.33
CA ALA A 25 35.75 -29.00 16.59
C ALA A 25 35.76 -27.49 16.33
N ALA A 26 36.68 -26.80 16.99
CA ALA A 26 37.01 -25.42 16.73
C ALA A 26 37.66 -25.28 15.33
N PRO A 27 37.21 -24.36 14.46
CA PRO A 27 38.03 -23.94 13.34
C PRO A 27 39.18 -23.07 13.86
N SER A 28 40.39 -23.49 13.50
CA SER A 28 41.67 -22.86 13.79
C SER A 28 41.74 -21.38 13.36
N PRO A 29 42.49 -20.52 14.09
CA PRO A 29 42.80 -19.18 13.65
C PRO A 29 44.02 -19.25 12.72
N GLN A 30 43.91 -18.76 11.48
CA GLN A 30 44.98 -18.12 10.71
C GLN A 30 44.61 -18.09 9.22
N LYS A 31 44.15 -16.91 8.78
CA LYS A 31 44.60 -16.23 7.56
C LYS A 31 43.95 -14.86 7.55
N GLN A 32 44.55 -13.95 8.32
CA GLN A 32 44.39 -12.51 8.14
C GLN A 32 44.99 -12.18 6.77
N THR A 33 44.19 -12.30 5.73
CA THR A 33 44.54 -11.80 4.40
C THR A 33 44.00 -10.38 4.33
N LEU A 34 44.89 -9.46 4.67
CA LEU A 34 45.04 -8.10 4.20
C LEU A 34 44.13 -7.71 3.01
N ILE A 35 42.86 -7.39 3.26
CA ILE A 35 42.04 -6.51 2.41
C ILE A 35 41.54 -5.40 3.33
N GLY A 36 42.46 -4.51 3.67
CA GLY A 36 42.15 -3.24 4.28
C GLY A 36 41.73 -2.23 3.23
N PHE A 37 41.00 -1.22 3.70
CA PHE A 37 40.59 0.00 3.00
C PHE A 37 39.41 -0.13 2.04
N LEU A 38 38.21 -0.27 2.61
CA LEU A 38 37.10 0.68 2.47
C LEU A 38 36.03 0.28 3.51
N GLY A 39 36.08 0.90 4.69
CA GLY A 39 35.28 0.57 5.87
C GLY A 39 33.82 0.95 5.77
N PHE A 40 33.06 0.28 4.90
CA PHE A 40 31.60 0.30 4.97
C PHE A 40 31.16 -0.85 5.89
N ALA A 41 30.90 -0.53 7.15
CA ALA A 41 30.25 -1.45 8.07
C ALA A 41 28.91 -1.87 7.45
N THR A 42 28.71 -3.17 7.20
CA THR A 42 27.43 -3.65 6.72
C THR A 42 26.36 -3.40 7.80
N PRO A 43 25.20 -2.80 7.47
CA PRO A 43 24.23 -2.34 8.47
C PRO A 43 23.55 -3.46 9.28
N ALA A 44 23.78 -4.73 8.93
CA ALA A 44 23.13 -5.87 9.57
C ALA A 44 23.73 -6.26 10.94
N GLU A 45 25.03 -6.02 11.19
CA GLU A 45 25.69 -6.45 12.44
C GLU A 45 25.28 -5.60 13.66
N THR A 46 24.80 -4.37 13.47
CA THR A 46 24.53 -3.46 14.60
C THR A 46 23.26 -3.79 15.41
N LEU A 47 22.36 -4.64 14.92
CA LEU A 47 21.06 -4.90 15.56
C LEU A 47 21.16 -5.91 16.71
N GLU A 48 22.07 -6.88 16.63
CA GLU A 48 22.28 -7.88 17.68
C GLU A 48 23.09 -7.30 18.85
N ASP A 49 23.98 -6.36 18.57
CA ASP A 49 24.79 -5.71 19.60
C ASP A 49 23.95 -4.73 20.44
N ASN A 50 22.99 -4.03 19.84
CA ASN A 50 22.06 -3.16 20.57
C ASN A 50 21.09 -3.92 21.49
N ALA A 51 20.81 -5.20 21.19
CA ALA A 51 19.97 -6.04 22.04
C ALA A 51 20.66 -6.43 23.37
N LYS A 52 21.99 -6.28 23.46
CA LYS A 52 22.80 -6.56 24.66
C LYS A 52 23.12 -5.30 25.47
N SER A 53 22.54 -4.14 25.13
CA SER A 53 22.76 -2.91 25.87
C SER A 53 22.26 -3.03 27.32
N ASP A 54 23.05 -2.55 28.28
CA ASP A 54 22.69 -2.50 29.70
C ASP A 54 21.49 -1.55 29.98
N ASN A 55 21.13 -0.71 29.02
CA ASN A 55 19.98 0.18 29.14
C ASN A 55 18.70 -0.55 28.70
N ALA A 56 17.79 -0.79 29.65
CA ALA A 56 16.52 -1.48 29.42
C ALA A 56 15.68 -0.88 28.27
N ALA A 57 15.70 0.44 28.09
CA ALA A 57 14.96 1.09 27.01
C ALA A 57 15.57 0.81 25.63
N ILE A 58 16.91 0.75 25.53
CA ILE A 58 17.62 0.45 24.28
C ILE A 58 17.43 -1.02 23.91
N ALA A 59 17.52 -1.93 24.90
CA ALA A 59 17.26 -3.34 24.69
C ALA A 59 15.83 -3.60 24.18
N GLU A 60 14.81 -2.93 24.74
CA GLU A 60 13.45 -3.06 24.24
C GLU A 60 13.22 -2.41 22.87
N ALA A 61 13.81 -1.24 22.62
CA ALA A 61 13.76 -0.64 21.28
C ALA A 61 14.37 -1.56 20.22
N ALA A 62 15.48 -2.25 20.54
CA ALA A 62 16.10 -3.23 19.66
C ALA A 62 15.18 -4.46 19.41
N LYS A 63 14.49 -4.95 20.44
CA LYS A 63 13.50 -6.04 20.30
C LYS A 63 12.31 -5.62 19.42
N ILE A 64 11.76 -4.42 19.63
CA ILE A 64 10.68 -3.87 18.80
C ILE A 64 11.14 -3.70 17.34
N LYS A 65 12.35 -3.19 17.12
CA LYS A 65 12.92 -3.05 15.77
C LYS A 65 13.07 -4.42 15.10
N LYS A 66 13.56 -5.44 15.84
CA LYS A 66 13.66 -6.81 15.33
C LYS A 66 12.29 -7.39 14.96
N GLN A 67 11.26 -7.16 15.78
CA GLN A 67 9.88 -7.56 15.48
C GLN A 67 9.33 -6.87 14.24
N LYS A 68 9.53 -5.56 14.08
CA LYS A 68 9.15 -4.81 12.86
C LYS A 68 9.90 -5.31 11.62
N CYS A 69 11.18 -5.66 11.73
CA CYS A 69 11.90 -6.28 10.63
C CYS A 69 11.32 -7.66 10.25
N LEU A 70 10.90 -8.45 11.23
CA LEU A 70 10.23 -9.73 10.99
C LEU A 70 8.86 -9.55 10.33
N GLN A 71 8.10 -8.52 10.71
CA GLN A 71 6.83 -8.14 10.08
C GLN A 71 6.97 -7.96 8.57
N CYS A 72 7.98 -7.20 8.11
CA CYS A 72 8.24 -7.00 6.68
C CYS A 72 8.54 -8.32 5.95
N LYS A 73 9.33 -9.21 6.59
CA LYS A 73 9.64 -10.54 6.03
C LYS A 73 8.39 -11.42 5.94
N LYS A 74 7.52 -11.40 6.95
CA LYS A 74 6.22 -12.11 6.96
C LYS A 74 5.32 -11.63 5.82
N ILE A 75 5.14 -10.32 5.66
CA ILE A 75 4.33 -9.74 4.57
C ILE A 75 4.89 -10.14 3.20
N LYS A 76 6.21 -10.09 3.01
CA LYS A 76 6.86 -10.51 1.75
C LYS A 76 6.64 -12.00 1.47
N ALA A 77 6.75 -12.85 2.49
CA ALA A 77 6.47 -14.28 2.37
C ALA A 77 5.00 -14.54 2.02
N ILE A 78 4.05 -13.85 2.66
CA ILE A 78 2.61 -13.97 2.37
C ILE A 78 2.30 -13.56 0.93
N LYS A 79 2.86 -12.44 0.46
CA LYS A 79 2.72 -12.01 -0.94
C LYS A 79 3.26 -13.06 -1.90
N TYR A 80 4.41 -13.64 -1.60
CA TYR A 80 4.99 -14.71 -2.41
C TYR A 80 4.10 -15.96 -2.41
N LEU A 81 3.57 -16.39 -1.26
CA LEU A 81 2.60 -17.49 -1.17
C LEU A 81 1.34 -17.20 -2.01
N ALA A 82 0.89 -15.94 -2.07
CA ALA A 82 -0.23 -15.53 -2.91
C ALA A 82 0.07 -15.70 -4.41
N THR A 83 1.32 -15.48 -4.84
CA THR A 83 1.73 -15.68 -6.25
C THR A 83 1.80 -17.15 -6.63
N ILE A 84 2.18 -18.03 -5.70
CA ILE A 84 2.18 -19.48 -5.90
C ILE A 84 0.74 -20.02 -5.89
N GLY A 85 -0.09 -19.49 -4.98
CA GLY A 85 -1.46 -19.94 -4.75
C GLY A 85 -1.56 -21.34 -4.14
N CYS A 86 -2.79 -21.82 -3.95
CA CYS A 86 -3.06 -23.16 -3.41
C CYS A 86 -3.28 -24.22 -4.51
N GLY A 87 -2.63 -24.04 -5.66
CA GLY A 87 -2.69 -24.97 -6.80
C GLY A 87 -1.89 -26.25 -6.55
N CYS A 88 -1.07 -26.64 -7.52
CA CYS A 88 -0.27 -27.87 -7.49
C CYS A 88 0.66 -28.02 -6.28
N TYR A 89 1.02 -26.92 -5.61
CA TYR A 89 1.96 -26.91 -4.48
C TYR A 89 1.29 -27.05 -3.11
N ASP A 90 -0.05 -27.06 -3.04
CA ASP A 90 -0.80 -27.11 -1.77
C ASP A 90 -1.51 -28.46 -1.54
N LYS A 91 -0.93 -29.54 -2.06
CA LYS A 91 -1.48 -30.90 -1.91
C LYS A 91 -1.71 -31.30 -0.45
N GLU A 92 -0.80 -30.89 0.43
CA GLU A 92 -0.85 -31.17 1.87
C GLU A 92 -1.49 -30.02 2.69
N GLY A 93 -1.95 -28.96 2.03
CA GLY A 93 -2.46 -27.77 2.70
C GLY A 93 -1.40 -26.90 3.36
N ALA A 94 -0.11 -27.06 3.03
CA ALA A 94 0.97 -26.27 3.61
C ALA A 94 0.81 -24.75 3.38
N VAL A 95 0.45 -24.33 2.17
CA VAL A 95 0.20 -22.92 1.81
C VAL A 95 -1.04 -22.40 2.53
N SER A 96 -2.14 -23.18 2.52
CA SER A 96 -3.38 -22.81 3.22
C SER A 96 -3.16 -22.65 4.73
N LYS A 97 -2.43 -23.58 5.36
CA LYS A 97 -2.06 -23.53 6.79
C LYS A 97 -1.17 -22.34 7.11
N ALA A 98 -0.21 -22.03 6.24
CA ALA A 98 0.65 -20.86 6.41
C ALA A 98 -0.14 -19.55 6.34
N LEU A 99 -1.10 -19.43 5.42
CA LEU A 99 -1.98 -18.26 5.32
C LEU A 99 -2.95 -18.16 6.51
N LEU A 100 -3.50 -19.28 6.99
CA LEU A 100 -4.30 -19.33 8.22
C LEU A 100 -3.50 -18.86 9.44
N ALA A 101 -2.26 -19.34 9.60
CA ALA A 101 -1.39 -18.89 10.69
C ALA A 101 -1.10 -17.39 10.60
N ALA A 102 -0.90 -16.86 9.39
CA ALA A 102 -0.69 -15.43 9.17
C ALA A 102 -1.93 -14.57 9.48
N MET A 103 -3.15 -15.11 9.28
CA MET A 103 -4.39 -14.43 9.69
C MET A 103 -4.56 -14.38 11.22
N THR A 104 -3.85 -15.22 11.98
CA THR A 104 -3.81 -15.16 13.46
C THR A 104 -2.62 -14.37 14.01
N ASP A 105 -1.84 -13.70 13.16
CA ASP A 105 -0.66 -12.95 13.59
C ASP A 105 -1.04 -11.78 14.52
N CYS A 106 -0.20 -11.48 15.50
CA CYS A 106 -0.45 -10.37 16.41
C CYS A 106 -0.46 -9.02 15.67
N ASP A 107 0.26 -8.91 14.55
CA ASP A 107 0.37 -7.68 13.78
C ASP A 107 -0.76 -7.52 12.75
N GLU A 108 -1.47 -6.39 12.82
CA GLU A 108 -2.60 -6.05 11.96
C GLU A 108 -2.22 -6.04 10.46
N LYS A 109 -1.05 -5.51 10.10
CA LYS A 109 -0.63 -5.44 8.69
C LYS A 109 -0.34 -6.82 8.13
N VAL A 110 0.16 -7.75 8.95
CA VAL A 110 0.38 -9.14 8.57
C VAL A 110 -0.96 -9.85 8.35
N ARG A 111 -1.93 -9.69 9.27
CA ARG A 111 -3.28 -10.25 9.11
C ARG A 111 -3.98 -9.73 7.85
N MET A 112 -3.96 -8.41 7.64
CA MET A 112 -4.53 -7.79 6.44
C MET A 112 -3.86 -8.30 5.16
N ALA A 113 -2.52 -8.43 5.14
CA ALA A 113 -1.81 -8.99 3.99
C ALA A 113 -2.23 -10.44 3.71
N ALA A 114 -2.49 -11.24 4.75
CA ALA A 114 -2.96 -12.62 4.61
C ALA A 114 -4.37 -12.68 4.01
N VAL A 115 -5.31 -11.85 4.46
CA VAL A 115 -6.66 -11.78 3.86
C VAL A 115 -6.59 -11.34 2.39
N LYS A 116 -5.79 -10.32 2.07
CA LYS A 116 -5.56 -9.88 0.66
C LYS A 116 -4.98 -11.01 -0.19
N ALA A 117 -4.03 -11.78 0.35
CA ALA A 117 -3.46 -12.93 -0.34
C ALA A 117 -4.54 -13.97 -0.69
N ILE A 118 -5.43 -14.30 0.26
CA ILE A 118 -6.56 -15.21 -0.01
C ILE A 118 -7.46 -14.66 -1.12
N MET A 119 -7.86 -13.38 -1.06
CA MET A 119 -8.67 -12.77 -2.10
C MET A 119 -8.01 -12.85 -3.48
N THR A 120 -6.70 -12.59 -3.57
CA THR A 120 -5.95 -12.68 -4.82
C THR A 120 -5.93 -14.11 -5.36
N THR A 121 -5.66 -15.10 -4.49
CA THR A 121 -5.65 -16.51 -4.91
C THR A 121 -7.03 -17.03 -5.29
N ALA A 122 -8.10 -16.51 -4.68
CA ALA A 122 -9.47 -16.86 -4.99
C ALA A 122 -9.93 -16.34 -6.36
N LYS A 123 -9.46 -15.14 -6.75
CA LYS A 123 -9.78 -14.53 -8.05
C LYS A 123 -9.16 -15.23 -9.26
N ASN A 124 -8.06 -15.97 -9.06
CA ASN A 124 -7.33 -16.62 -10.16
C ASN A 124 -8.03 -17.88 -10.72
N GLY A 125 -9.26 -18.17 -10.29
CA GLY A 125 -10.04 -19.31 -10.77
C GLY A 125 -9.50 -20.66 -10.28
N CYS A 126 -10.07 -21.75 -10.80
CA CYS A 126 -9.53 -23.09 -10.57
C CYS A 126 -8.26 -23.27 -11.39
N CYS A 127 -7.24 -23.91 -10.82
CA CYS A 127 -6.02 -24.19 -11.57
C CYS A 127 -6.32 -25.20 -12.70
N GLU A 128 -6.02 -24.84 -13.95
CA GLU A 128 -6.29 -25.69 -15.12
C GLU A 128 -5.60 -27.06 -15.05
N THR A 129 -4.43 -27.15 -14.42
CA THR A 129 -3.61 -28.37 -14.40
C THR A 129 -4.06 -29.37 -13.33
N CYS A 130 -4.38 -28.91 -12.13
CA CYS A 130 -4.75 -29.80 -11.01
C CYS A 130 -6.24 -29.77 -10.66
N ASN A 131 -7.02 -28.91 -11.32
CA ASN A 131 -8.44 -28.67 -11.05
C ASN A 131 -8.72 -28.35 -9.56
N SER A 132 -7.69 -27.96 -8.80
CA SER A 132 -7.85 -27.58 -7.41
C SER A 132 -8.40 -26.15 -7.33
N VAL A 133 -9.44 -26.02 -6.52
CA VAL A 133 -10.28 -24.83 -6.39
C VAL A 133 -9.60 -23.88 -5.41
N SER A 134 -8.80 -22.94 -5.93
CA SER A 134 -8.23 -21.80 -5.18
C SER A 134 -7.68 -22.12 -3.78
N CYS A 135 -7.41 -21.12 -2.92
CA CYS A 135 -7.12 -21.34 -1.50
C CYS A 135 -8.38 -21.49 -0.64
N CYS A 136 -9.56 -21.61 -1.27
CA CYS A 136 -10.86 -21.53 -0.62
C CYS A 136 -11.30 -22.89 -0.06
N LYS A 137 -10.46 -23.47 0.80
CA LYS A 137 -10.80 -24.68 1.56
C LYS A 137 -11.82 -24.33 2.63
N LYS A 138 -12.63 -25.32 3.05
CA LYS A 138 -13.65 -25.16 4.09
C LYS A 138 -13.10 -24.47 5.35
N GLU A 139 -11.93 -24.91 5.82
CA GLU A 139 -11.25 -24.33 6.99
C GLU A 139 -10.92 -22.84 6.83
N VAL A 140 -10.52 -22.41 5.62
CA VAL A 140 -10.22 -21.01 5.32
C VAL A 140 -11.49 -20.17 5.32
N VAL A 141 -12.56 -20.68 4.72
CA VAL A 141 -13.85 -19.97 4.68
C VAL A 141 -14.46 -19.84 6.08
N GLU A 142 -14.48 -20.92 6.86
CA GLU A 142 -14.96 -20.89 8.25
C GLU A 142 -14.16 -19.89 9.09
N PHE A 143 -12.83 -19.86 8.92
CA PHE A 143 -11.98 -18.90 9.62
C PHE A 143 -12.26 -17.45 9.20
N LEU A 144 -12.45 -17.19 7.91
CA LEU A 144 -12.80 -15.85 7.40
C LEU A 144 -14.18 -15.39 7.89
N SER A 145 -15.18 -16.28 7.90
CA SER A 145 -16.51 -15.98 8.45
C SER A 145 -16.46 -15.69 9.94
N LYS A 146 -15.69 -16.47 10.70
CA LYS A 146 -15.44 -16.23 12.12
C LYS A 146 -14.77 -14.87 12.35
N MET A 147 -13.72 -14.58 11.60
CA MET A 147 -13.02 -13.30 11.65
C MET A 147 -13.93 -12.11 11.32
N ALA A 148 -14.85 -12.27 10.36
CA ALA A 148 -15.74 -11.21 9.91
C ALA A 148 -16.92 -10.95 10.86
N TYR A 149 -17.52 -12.01 11.43
CA TYR A 149 -18.85 -11.93 12.03
C TYR A 149 -18.94 -12.39 13.49
N GLU A 150 -17.96 -13.13 14.00
CA GLU A 150 -18.03 -13.63 15.38
C GLU A 150 -17.47 -12.64 16.40
N VAL A 151 -18.09 -12.69 17.58
CA VAL A 151 -17.65 -12.03 18.80
C VAL A 151 -17.24 -13.09 19.82
N ASP A 152 -16.31 -12.75 20.70
CA ASP A 152 -15.90 -13.60 21.82
C ASP A 152 -16.95 -13.64 22.94
N ASP A 153 -16.71 -14.46 23.97
CA ASP A 153 -17.62 -14.60 25.12
C ASP A 153 -17.83 -13.29 25.91
N LYS A 154 -17.01 -12.27 25.66
CA LYS A 154 -17.08 -10.94 26.29
C LYS A 154 -17.85 -9.94 25.43
N GLY A 155 -18.33 -10.37 24.26
CA GLY A 155 -18.99 -9.51 23.28
C GLY A 155 -18.02 -8.61 22.49
N CYS A 156 -16.72 -8.87 22.54
CA CYS A 156 -15.72 -8.18 21.72
C CYS A 156 -15.55 -8.91 20.39
N TRP A 157 -15.36 -8.17 19.29
CA TRP A 157 -15.05 -8.77 18.00
C TRP A 157 -13.76 -9.58 18.06
N ILE A 158 -13.77 -10.78 17.46
CA ILE A 158 -12.58 -11.63 17.40
C ILE A 158 -11.45 -10.93 16.63
N GLU A 159 -11.79 -10.24 15.54
CA GLU A 159 -10.88 -9.32 14.86
C GLU A 159 -11.19 -7.87 15.29
N PRO A 160 -10.27 -7.20 15.99
CA PRO A 160 -10.49 -5.83 16.45
C PRO A 160 -10.60 -4.82 15.31
N SER A 161 -9.87 -5.01 14.19
CA SER A 161 -9.84 -4.06 13.07
C SER A 161 -11.07 -4.19 12.18
N GLU A 162 -11.87 -3.12 12.06
CA GLU A 162 -13.05 -3.09 11.20
C GLU A 162 -12.70 -3.27 9.71
N GLU A 163 -11.58 -2.70 9.27
CA GLU A 163 -11.11 -2.84 7.90
C GLU A 163 -10.84 -4.33 7.57
N ILE A 164 -10.17 -5.05 8.47
CA ILE A 164 -9.88 -6.47 8.28
C ILE A 164 -11.17 -7.30 8.31
N ARG A 165 -12.14 -6.99 9.19
CA ARG A 165 -13.45 -7.67 9.21
C ARG A 165 -14.18 -7.55 7.88
N ASN A 166 -14.27 -6.33 7.34
CA ASN A 166 -14.93 -6.07 6.04
C ASN A 166 -14.21 -6.80 4.89
N MET A 167 -12.89 -6.86 4.95
CA MET A 167 -12.08 -7.57 3.95
C MET A 167 -12.23 -9.10 4.06
N ALA A 168 -12.33 -9.62 5.28
CA ALA A 168 -12.56 -11.04 5.54
C ALA A 168 -13.94 -11.48 5.04
N ALA A 169 -14.98 -10.66 5.25
CA ALA A 169 -16.31 -10.87 4.68
C ALA A 169 -16.25 -10.98 3.14
N GLN A 170 -15.62 -10.01 2.47
CA GLN A 170 -15.43 -10.04 1.02
C GLN A 170 -14.63 -11.27 0.56
N ALA A 171 -13.59 -11.64 1.29
CA ALA A 171 -12.80 -12.82 0.98
C ALA A 171 -13.63 -14.11 1.09
N ALA A 172 -14.49 -14.23 2.11
CA ALA A 172 -15.40 -15.36 2.28
C ALA A 172 -16.42 -15.44 1.14
N GLU A 173 -16.98 -14.30 0.71
CA GLU A 173 -17.89 -14.22 -0.45
C GLU A 173 -17.21 -14.67 -1.75
N ILE A 174 -16.01 -14.15 -2.04
CA ILE A 174 -15.23 -14.52 -3.23
C ILE A 174 -14.90 -16.01 -3.21
N CYS A 175 -14.61 -16.55 -2.02
CA CYS A 175 -14.27 -17.97 -1.87
C CYS A 175 -15.44 -18.93 -2.06
N CYS A 176 -16.68 -18.45 -2.13
CA CYS A 176 -17.87 -19.29 -2.19
C CYS A 176 -18.89 -18.84 -3.26
N PRO A 177 -18.57 -18.86 -4.57
CA PRO A 177 -19.53 -18.47 -5.60
C PRO A 177 -20.68 -19.47 -5.81
N CYS A 178 -20.59 -20.70 -5.27
CA CYS A 178 -21.47 -21.81 -5.66
C CYS A 178 -22.28 -22.46 -4.53
N GLN A 179 -22.14 -22.04 -3.26
CA GLN A 179 -22.56 -22.88 -2.14
C GLN A 179 -23.32 -22.21 -1.00
N TRP A 180 -23.90 -21.03 -1.22
CA TRP A 180 -24.89 -20.53 -0.27
C TRP A 180 -26.27 -21.14 -0.61
N PRO A 181 -26.78 -22.16 0.11
CA PRO A 181 -28.15 -22.02 0.56
C PRO A 181 -28.16 -20.71 1.35
N GLN A 182 -29.11 -19.83 1.05
CA GLN A 182 -29.25 -18.54 1.74
C GLN A 182 -29.16 -18.79 3.25
N TYR A 183 -27.99 -18.58 3.85
CA TYR A 183 -27.88 -18.50 5.30
C TYR A 183 -28.70 -17.26 5.58
N GLU A 184 -29.91 -17.45 6.11
CA GLU A 184 -30.68 -16.35 6.69
C GLU A 184 -29.69 -15.64 7.60
N MET A 185 -29.27 -14.45 7.17
CA MET A 185 -28.42 -13.61 7.99
C MET A 185 -29.10 -13.58 9.34
N SER A 186 -28.43 -14.13 10.35
CA SER A 186 -28.94 -14.17 11.71
C SER A 186 -29.49 -12.78 11.97
N PRO A 187 -30.80 -12.65 12.28
CA PRO A 187 -31.53 -11.40 12.13
C PRO A 187 -30.70 -10.30 12.78
N GLN A 188 -30.38 -9.25 11.99
CA GLN A 188 -29.60 -8.12 12.48
C GLN A 188 -30.10 -7.81 13.89
N PRO A 189 -29.20 -7.78 14.90
CA PRO A 189 -29.62 -7.55 16.27
C PRO A 189 -30.51 -6.32 16.23
N LYS A 190 -31.81 -6.54 16.54
CA LYS A 190 -32.78 -5.44 16.55
C LYS A 190 -32.12 -4.33 17.35
N PRO A 191 -32.08 -3.09 16.84
CA PRO A 191 -31.48 -1.99 17.57
C PRO A 191 -31.99 -2.09 19.00
N VAL A 192 -31.07 -2.33 19.93
CA VAL A 192 -31.40 -2.43 21.35
C VAL A 192 -32.16 -1.14 21.61
N GLN A 193 -33.47 -1.26 21.84
CA GLN A 193 -34.29 -0.12 22.19
C GLN A 193 -33.65 0.41 23.46
N GLU A 194 -32.95 1.53 23.31
CA GLU A 194 -32.43 2.30 24.42
C GLU A 194 -33.63 2.51 25.34
N PRO A 195 -33.62 1.96 26.57
CA PRO A 195 -34.76 2.09 27.45
C PRO A 195 -35.03 3.58 27.59
N ASP A 196 -36.20 4.02 27.14
CA ASP A 196 -36.72 5.36 27.35
C ASP A 196 -36.57 5.65 28.84
N ASN A 197 -35.53 6.42 29.19
CA ASN A 197 -35.32 6.93 30.53
C ASN A 197 -35.87 8.37 30.55
N PRO A 198 -37.13 8.58 30.97
CA PRO A 198 -37.78 9.89 30.92
C PRO A 198 -37.25 10.91 31.96
N GLU A 199 -36.19 10.62 32.71
CA GLU A 199 -35.78 11.43 33.86
C GLU A 199 -34.36 12.01 33.74
N LEU A 200 -34.16 12.99 32.83
CA LEU A 200 -33.10 14.01 33.06
C LEU A 200 -33.32 15.32 32.28
N LYS A 201 -34.49 15.94 32.45
CA LYS A 201 -34.64 17.40 32.25
C LYS A 201 -34.35 18.09 33.58
N LYS A 202 -33.09 18.45 33.83
CA LYS A 202 -32.75 19.55 34.74
C LYS A 202 -32.14 20.67 33.92
N GLU A 203 -32.92 21.73 33.77
CA GLU A 203 -32.49 23.03 33.25
C GLU A 203 -31.31 23.56 34.06
N PRO A 204 -30.23 24.05 33.43
CA PRO A 204 -29.30 24.92 34.11
C PRO A 204 -29.90 26.33 34.22
N ALA A 205 -30.07 26.77 35.47
CA ALA A 205 -30.47 28.12 35.83
C ALA A 205 -29.47 29.15 35.26
N ALA A 206 -30.03 30.19 34.66
CA ALA A 206 -29.32 31.39 34.23
C ALA A 206 -28.62 32.05 35.43
N VAL A 207 -27.31 32.25 35.30
CA VAL A 207 -26.55 33.18 36.15
C VAL A 207 -26.19 34.36 35.27
N GLU A 208 -27.00 35.41 35.41
CA GLU A 208 -26.79 36.74 34.87
C GLU A 208 -25.83 37.48 35.81
N GLY A 209 -24.64 37.81 35.32
CA GLY A 209 -23.57 38.44 36.08
C GLY A 209 -22.73 39.32 35.18
N GLU A 210 -23.23 40.53 34.94
CA GLU A 210 -22.59 41.60 34.20
C GLU A 210 -21.34 42.09 34.96
N GLN A 211 -20.16 41.93 34.36
CA GLN A 211 -18.90 42.44 34.91
C GLN A 211 -18.22 43.33 33.87
N PRO A 212 -17.82 44.57 34.22
CA PRO A 212 -17.35 45.55 33.26
C PRO A 212 -15.98 45.17 32.69
N ALA A 213 -15.86 45.34 31.36
CA ALA A 213 -14.67 45.03 30.57
C ALA A 213 -13.45 45.83 31.05
N VAL A 214 -12.48 45.11 31.62
CA VAL A 214 -11.10 45.59 31.79
C VAL A 214 -10.34 45.32 30.49
N PRO A 215 -9.58 46.28 29.94
CA PRO A 215 -8.79 46.07 28.73
C PRO A 215 -7.70 45.02 28.98
N VAL A 216 -7.86 43.85 28.36
CA VAL A 216 -6.90 42.74 28.38
C VAL A 216 -5.67 43.14 27.58
N GLN A 217 -4.55 43.34 28.29
CA GLN A 217 -3.23 43.37 27.65
C GLN A 217 -2.87 41.94 27.22
N PRO A 218 -2.30 41.73 26.02
CA PRO A 218 -1.87 40.40 25.58
C PRO A 218 -0.78 39.87 26.51
N GLY A 219 -1.16 38.92 27.36
CA GLY A 219 -0.30 38.29 28.35
C GLY A 219 0.67 37.28 27.71
N ALA A 220 1.77 37.03 28.41
CA ALA A 220 2.87 36.13 28.05
C ALA A 220 2.47 34.71 27.61
N ASP A 221 1.21 34.31 27.84
CA ASP A 221 0.64 33.02 27.45
C ASP A 221 0.48 32.88 25.93
N GLU A 222 0.24 33.99 25.21
CA GLU A 222 0.11 33.95 23.75
C GLU A 222 1.47 33.72 23.06
N GLU A 223 2.55 34.23 23.67
CA GLU A 223 3.92 34.00 23.20
C GLU A 223 4.36 32.57 23.48
N ALA A 224 3.97 32.00 24.62
CA ALA A 224 4.18 30.59 24.93
C ALA A 224 3.41 29.66 23.96
N ALA A 225 2.17 30.01 23.60
CA ALA A 225 1.37 29.26 22.62
C ALA A 225 1.98 29.33 21.20
N ARG A 226 2.44 30.49 20.76
CA ARG A 226 3.15 30.64 19.48
C ARG A 226 4.48 29.87 19.44
N THR A 227 5.18 29.81 20.57
CA THR A 227 6.43 29.05 20.70
C THR A 227 6.19 27.54 20.63
N ARG A 228 5.12 27.03 21.26
CA ARG A 228 4.70 25.62 21.11
C ARG A 228 4.35 25.28 19.67
N LEU A 229 3.54 26.11 19.00
CA LEU A 229 3.16 25.89 17.60
C LEU A 229 4.37 25.90 16.65
N ARG A 230 5.36 26.78 16.90
CA ARG A 230 6.63 26.79 16.13
C ARG A 230 7.45 25.53 16.36
N ARG A 231 7.50 25.02 17.59
CA ARG A 231 8.21 23.78 17.94
C ARG A 231 7.56 22.57 17.27
N ASP A 232 6.24 22.45 17.32
CA ASP A 232 5.50 21.34 16.72
C ASP A 232 5.65 21.33 15.19
N ARG A 233 5.62 22.52 14.57
CA ARG A 233 5.88 22.66 13.13
C ARG A 233 7.33 22.30 12.76
N ALA A 234 8.31 22.65 13.59
CA ALA A 234 9.70 22.27 13.37
C ALA A 234 9.91 20.76 13.50
N ILE A 235 9.24 20.11 14.46
CA ILE A 235 9.26 18.65 14.61
C ILE A 235 8.64 17.97 13.38
N ALA A 236 7.51 18.47 12.89
CA ALA A 236 6.88 17.95 11.68
C ALA A 236 7.78 18.08 10.44
N ILE A 237 8.47 19.22 10.27
CA ILE A 237 9.42 19.42 9.17
C ILE A 237 10.61 18.44 9.28
N LEU A 238 11.15 18.25 10.49
CA LEU A 238 12.24 17.31 10.71
C LEU A 238 11.82 15.85 10.48
N GLN A 239 10.58 15.47 10.85
CA GLN A 239 10.04 14.15 10.54
C GLN A 239 9.90 13.94 9.03
N THR A 240 9.35 14.91 8.29
CA THR A 240 9.29 14.83 6.82
C THR A 240 10.68 14.82 6.17
N GLN A 241 11.66 15.53 6.74
CA GLN A 241 13.03 15.49 6.25
C GLN A 241 13.70 14.15 6.51
N TYR A 242 13.47 13.54 7.69
CA TYR A 242 13.99 12.22 8.02
C TYR A 242 13.42 11.13 7.10
N GLU A 243 12.12 11.20 6.81
CA GLU A 243 11.47 10.33 5.82
C GLU A 243 12.05 10.53 4.41
N SER A 244 12.41 11.76 4.03
CA SER A 244 13.02 12.05 2.72
C SER A 244 14.53 11.73 2.61
N ILE A 245 15.26 11.68 3.73
CA ILE A 245 16.71 11.37 3.74
C ILE A 245 16.95 9.84 3.73
N GLU A 246 16.00 9.02 4.21
CA GLU A 246 16.08 7.57 4.03
C GLU A 246 15.87 7.13 2.55
N GLU A 247 15.44 8.03 1.66
CA GLU A 247 15.17 7.75 0.23
C GLU A 247 16.30 8.16 -0.73
N GLY A 248 17.39 8.78 -0.25
CA GLY A 248 18.42 9.36 -1.13
C GLY A 248 19.84 9.15 -0.65
N ASP A 249 20.45 8.02 -1.02
CA ASP A 249 21.81 7.94 -1.57
C ASP A 249 22.26 6.47 -1.66
N LEU A 250 22.51 6.01 -2.88
CA LEU A 250 23.52 5.02 -3.33
C LEU A 250 23.11 4.47 -4.71
N VAL A 251 23.48 5.19 -5.78
CA VAL A 251 23.45 4.65 -7.15
C VAL A 251 24.76 3.90 -7.40
N PRO A 252 24.76 2.58 -7.66
CA PRO A 252 25.96 1.91 -8.14
C PRO A 252 26.22 2.29 -9.61
N ILE A 253 27.43 2.80 -9.86
CA ILE A 253 28.00 3.00 -11.20
C ILE A 253 28.20 1.61 -11.82
N MET A 254 27.42 1.26 -12.84
CA MET A 254 27.68 0.05 -13.64
C MET A 254 28.84 0.32 -14.61
N PRO A 255 29.84 -0.57 -14.71
CA PRO A 255 30.84 -0.46 -15.76
C PRO A 255 30.21 -0.86 -17.11
N ALA A 256 30.34 0.04 -18.08
CA ALA A 256 30.16 -0.27 -19.49
C ALA A 256 31.37 -1.11 -19.95
N ASP A 257 31.10 -2.25 -20.57
CA ASP A 257 31.86 -2.92 -21.63
C ASP A 257 31.77 -4.45 -21.48
N MET A 258 30.91 -5.07 -22.30
CA MET A 258 31.06 -6.48 -22.67
C MET A 258 30.87 -6.62 -24.19
N PRO A 259 31.79 -7.32 -24.89
CA PRO A 259 31.76 -7.45 -26.32
C PRO A 259 30.77 -8.51 -26.80
N VAL A 260 30.15 -8.24 -27.94
CA VAL A 260 29.33 -9.15 -28.71
C VAL A 260 30.24 -10.20 -29.37
N ALA A 261 30.01 -11.48 -29.08
CA ALA A 261 30.53 -12.58 -29.88
C ALA A 261 29.38 -13.53 -30.25
N GLY A 262 29.15 -13.65 -31.56
CA GLY A 262 28.25 -14.64 -32.14
C GLY A 262 28.90 -16.02 -32.20
N GLY A 263 28.06 -17.06 -32.23
CA GLY A 263 28.49 -18.43 -32.47
C GLY A 263 27.31 -19.39 -32.41
N ALA A 264 27.04 -20.06 -33.53
CA ALA A 264 25.95 -21.00 -33.71
C ALA A 264 26.26 -22.41 -33.16
N SER A 265 25.18 -23.16 -32.90
CA SER A 265 25.00 -24.62 -32.99
C SER A 265 25.69 -25.56 -31.97
N ARG A 266 24.90 -26.25 -31.13
CA ARG A 266 24.49 -27.67 -31.25
C ARG A 266 23.86 -28.17 -29.94
N ALA A 267 22.97 -29.16 -30.05
CA ALA A 267 22.29 -29.85 -28.97
C ALA A 267 23.11 -31.02 -28.39
N ARG A 268 23.11 -31.20 -27.05
CA ARG A 268 22.71 -32.42 -26.29
C ARG A 268 23.21 -32.42 -24.83
N ALA A 269 22.37 -33.03 -23.98
CA ALA A 269 22.62 -33.79 -22.75
C ALA A 269 23.06 -33.08 -21.46
N ASP A 270 22.18 -33.22 -20.45
CA ASP A 270 22.37 -33.79 -19.10
C ASP A 270 23.65 -33.44 -18.30
N ASP A 271 23.42 -32.97 -17.06
CA ASP A 271 24.21 -33.04 -15.81
C ASP A 271 23.80 -31.82 -14.94
N ASP A 272 22.97 -31.95 -13.89
CA ASP A 272 23.27 -32.34 -12.50
C ASP A 272 24.23 -31.40 -11.74
N ASP A 273 23.86 -31.13 -10.48
CA ASP A 273 24.56 -30.38 -9.42
C ASP A 273 24.74 -28.84 -9.51
N GLY A 274 24.20 -28.13 -8.50
CA GLY A 274 24.63 -26.76 -8.22
C GLY A 274 23.74 -25.93 -7.30
N ASP A 275 23.45 -26.40 -6.08
CA ASP A 275 22.96 -25.56 -4.99
C ASP A 275 23.91 -24.36 -4.76
N ALA A 276 23.45 -23.16 -5.07
CA ALA A 276 24.14 -21.91 -4.73
C ALA A 276 23.51 -21.30 -3.46
N PRO A 277 24.25 -21.18 -2.35
CA PRO A 277 23.75 -20.50 -1.16
C PRO A 277 23.94 -18.98 -1.27
N GLY A 278 22.93 -18.24 -0.83
CA GLY A 278 23.12 -16.89 -0.29
C GLY A 278 23.01 -15.72 -1.27
N ARG A 279 21.78 -15.33 -1.61
CA ARG A 279 21.46 -13.91 -1.83
C ARG A 279 20.87 -13.35 -0.53
N ALA A 280 21.61 -12.46 0.11
CA ALA A 280 21.10 -11.65 1.21
C ALA A 280 19.98 -10.76 0.65
N PHE A 281 18.73 -11.04 1.05
CA PHE A 281 17.59 -10.22 0.70
C PHE A 281 17.60 -8.95 1.54
N ILE A 282 18.12 -7.87 0.97
CA ILE A 282 17.88 -6.51 1.46
C ILE A 282 16.39 -6.20 1.25
N CYS A 283 15.74 -5.70 2.30
CA CYS A 283 14.34 -5.27 2.27
C CYS A 283 14.21 -3.94 1.52
N ASN A 284 14.45 -3.92 0.20
CA ASN A 284 14.04 -2.80 -0.64
C ASN A 284 12.60 -3.06 -1.09
N TYR A 285 11.70 -2.25 -0.55
CA TYR A 285 10.42 -1.98 -1.18
C TYR A 285 10.71 -1.03 -2.33
N GLU A 286 10.54 -1.47 -3.57
CA GLU A 286 10.28 -0.60 -4.71
C GLU A 286 9.73 -1.45 -5.86
N ASP A 287 8.45 -1.27 -6.17
CA ASP A 287 7.94 -1.50 -7.52
C ASP A 287 8.59 -0.46 -8.45
N PRO A 288 8.88 -0.76 -9.73
CA PRO A 288 9.49 0.23 -10.61
C PRO A 288 8.51 1.39 -10.87
N ILE A 289 8.74 2.52 -10.19
CA ILE A 289 8.15 3.80 -10.57
C ILE A 289 8.97 4.33 -11.74
N VAL A 290 8.32 4.53 -12.89
CA VAL A 290 8.86 5.36 -13.97
C VAL A 290 8.83 6.81 -13.48
N VAL A 291 9.89 7.23 -12.79
CA VAL A 291 10.08 8.62 -12.38
C VAL A 291 10.58 9.39 -13.61
N TYR A 292 9.71 10.20 -14.21
CA TYR A 292 10.17 11.33 -15.02
C TYR A 292 10.87 12.31 -14.07
N ARG A 293 12.21 12.33 -14.08
CA ARG A 293 12.98 13.38 -13.43
C ARG A 293 12.65 14.71 -14.09
N ASN A 294 11.91 15.56 -13.38
CA ASN A 294 11.93 17.00 -13.59
C ASN A 294 13.30 17.53 -13.14
N LEU A 295 14.30 17.40 -14.01
CA LEU A 295 15.49 18.24 -13.92
C LEU A 295 15.03 19.67 -14.26
N ALA A 296 15.11 20.56 -13.28
CA ALA A 296 15.08 21.99 -13.53
C ALA A 296 16.32 22.38 -14.33
N VAL A 297 16.23 22.26 -15.66
CA VAL A 297 17.10 23.02 -16.55
C VAL A 297 16.64 24.47 -16.43
N PRO A 298 17.51 25.42 -16.04
CA PRO A 298 17.16 26.83 -16.13
C PRO A 298 16.97 27.17 -17.61
N VAL A 299 15.72 27.21 -18.05
CA VAL A 299 15.37 27.77 -19.34
C VAL A 299 15.50 29.28 -19.17
N ALA A 300 16.50 29.86 -19.84
CA ALA A 300 16.64 31.30 -19.94
C ALA A 300 15.31 31.91 -20.40
N SER A 301 14.93 33.03 -19.79
CA SER A 301 13.77 33.82 -20.18
C SER A 301 13.96 34.37 -21.60
N GLU A 302 13.66 33.58 -22.61
CA GLU A 302 13.61 34.05 -23.99
C GLU A 302 12.30 34.79 -24.23
N ARG A 303 12.50 36.07 -24.56
CA ARG A 303 11.51 37.04 -25.00
C ARG A 303 10.53 36.44 -26.02
N PHE A 304 9.25 36.65 -25.77
CA PHE A 304 8.22 36.66 -26.82
C PHE A 304 8.66 37.61 -27.96
N PRO A 305 8.68 37.16 -29.23
CA PRO A 305 8.95 38.05 -30.35
C PRO A 305 7.69 38.89 -30.63
N THR A 306 7.72 40.15 -30.21
CA THR A 306 6.89 41.21 -30.78
C THR A 306 7.28 41.39 -32.25
N GLY A 307 6.29 41.32 -33.14
CA GLY A 307 6.48 41.44 -34.58
C GLY A 307 7.20 42.72 -34.98
N GLY A 308 8.27 42.56 -35.75
CA GLY A 308 8.99 43.61 -36.45
C GLY A 308 9.03 43.29 -37.95
N ALA A 309 8.67 44.28 -38.75
CA ALA A 309 8.46 44.18 -40.19
C ALA A 309 9.76 44.23 -41.01
N VAL A 310 9.60 43.82 -42.28
CA VAL A 310 10.42 44.12 -43.48
C VAL A 310 11.70 43.31 -43.70
N ALA A 311 11.69 42.41 -44.69
CA ALA A 311 12.43 42.58 -45.96
C ALA A 311 12.28 41.37 -46.89
N SER A 312 12.13 41.67 -48.17
CA SER A 312 11.93 40.82 -49.34
C SER A 312 13.14 39.93 -49.71
N GLY A 313 12.86 38.69 -50.13
CA GLY A 313 13.81 37.83 -50.86
C GLY A 313 13.18 36.48 -51.26
N PRO A 314 13.38 35.96 -52.49
CA PRO A 314 12.44 35.02 -53.10
C PRO A 314 12.82 33.54 -52.99
N MET A 315 11.78 32.71 -53.19
CA MET A 315 11.77 31.29 -53.56
C MET A 315 12.41 30.29 -52.60
N HIS A 316 11.56 29.58 -51.86
CA HIS A 316 11.38 28.13 -52.04
C HIS A 316 10.02 27.73 -51.47
N ARG A 317 9.28 26.91 -52.22
CA ARG A 317 7.91 26.46 -51.97
C ARG A 317 7.96 25.23 -51.02
N PRO A 318 7.47 25.28 -49.77
CA PRO A 318 7.28 24.07 -48.98
C PRO A 318 5.81 23.64 -49.02
N LEU A 319 5.62 22.33 -49.12
CA LEU A 319 4.35 21.64 -49.05
C LEU A 319 3.58 22.05 -47.79
N ALA A 320 2.30 22.37 -47.99
CA ALA A 320 1.37 22.78 -46.94
C ALA A 320 1.15 21.65 -45.92
N ALA A 321 1.99 21.61 -44.88
CA ALA A 321 1.61 21.00 -43.62
C ALA A 321 0.52 21.87 -43.01
N ARG A 322 -0.73 21.36 -42.97
CA ARG A 322 -1.85 21.93 -42.21
C ARG A 322 -1.42 22.05 -40.73
N ARG A 323 -0.83 23.18 -40.35
CA ARG A 323 -0.78 23.59 -38.95
C ARG A 323 -2.24 23.83 -38.54
N ARG A 324 -2.76 22.96 -37.67
CA ARG A 324 -4.02 23.23 -36.97
C ARG A 324 -3.84 24.57 -36.24
N PRO A 325 -4.80 25.51 -36.33
CA PRO A 325 -4.73 26.74 -35.56
C PRO A 325 -4.63 26.39 -34.07
N ALA A 326 -3.80 27.12 -33.34
CA ALA A 326 -3.77 27.07 -31.88
C ALA A 326 -5.16 27.54 -31.40
N ASN A 327 -6.00 26.58 -31.02
CA ASN A 327 -7.27 26.87 -30.38
C ASN A 327 -6.97 27.28 -28.94
N ASP A 328 -6.80 28.58 -28.73
CA ASP A 328 -6.56 29.21 -27.41
C ASP A 328 -7.78 29.16 -26.47
N GLY A 329 -8.86 28.46 -26.85
CA GLY A 329 -10.14 28.44 -26.13
C GLY A 329 -10.35 27.28 -25.17
N ASN A 330 -9.58 26.18 -25.27
CA ASN A 330 -9.87 24.99 -24.47
C ASN A 330 -8.96 24.94 -23.25
N LEU A 331 -9.51 25.34 -22.10
CA LEU A 331 -8.92 25.04 -20.78
C LEU A 331 -8.62 23.54 -20.70
N ARG A 332 -7.34 23.21 -20.60
CA ARG A 332 -6.83 21.84 -20.41
C ARG A 332 -6.43 21.65 -18.96
N GLY A 333 -6.82 20.51 -18.40
CA GLY A 333 -6.41 20.05 -17.08
C GLY A 333 -5.85 18.64 -17.12
N ILE A 334 -5.34 18.18 -15.98
CA ILE A 334 -4.81 16.83 -15.78
C ILE A 334 -5.43 16.26 -14.51
N VAL A 335 -5.87 15.00 -14.56
CA VAL A 335 -6.32 14.27 -13.38
C VAL A 335 -5.12 13.99 -12.48
N ARG A 336 -5.15 14.47 -11.23
CA ARG A 336 -4.09 14.23 -10.24
C ARG A 336 -4.38 13.00 -9.40
N TYR A 337 -5.61 12.89 -8.91
CA TYR A 337 -6.02 11.86 -7.97
C TYR A 337 -7.44 11.40 -8.31
N VAL A 338 -7.70 10.10 -8.13
CA VAL A 338 -9.01 9.48 -8.35
C VAL A 338 -9.40 8.74 -7.09
N ASP A 339 -10.59 9.04 -6.56
CA ASP A 339 -11.18 8.34 -5.43
C ASP A 339 -12.31 7.43 -5.95
N PRO A 340 -12.02 6.12 -6.15
CA PRO A 340 -13.02 5.19 -6.66
C PRO A 340 -14.14 4.90 -5.65
N TYR A 341 -13.90 5.10 -4.35
CA TYR A 341 -14.89 4.82 -3.31
C TYR A 341 -15.97 5.90 -3.29
N HIS A 342 -15.57 7.16 -3.42
CA HIS A 342 -16.49 8.29 -3.42
C HIS A 342 -17.01 8.66 -4.82
N GLY A 343 -16.47 8.05 -5.88
CA GLY A 343 -16.91 8.32 -7.24
C GLY A 343 -16.40 9.65 -7.81
N VAL A 344 -15.34 10.23 -7.23
CA VAL A 344 -14.83 11.57 -7.55
C VAL A 344 -13.37 11.53 -8.01
N ALA A 345 -12.96 12.54 -8.77
CA ALA A 345 -11.57 12.76 -9.15
C ALA A 345 -11.19 14.22 -8.93
N HIS A 346 -9.91 14.47 -8.66
CA HIS A 346 -9.34 15.80 -8.52
C HIS A 346 -8.56 16.15 -9.79
N VAL A 347 -8.94 17.27 -10.43
CA VAL A 347 -8.36 17.74 -11.69
C VAL A 347 -7.70 19.09 -11.45
N GLU A 348 -6.46 19.23 -11.90
CA GLU A 348 -5.77 20.52 -11.94
C GLU A 348 -5.86 21.12 -13.33
N PHE A 349 -6.23 22.40 -13.42
CA PHE A 349 -6.29 23.16 -14.66
C PHE A 349 -5.14 24.16 -14.70
N GLY A 350 -4.56 24.36 -15.88
CA GLY A 350 -3.56 25.41 -16.05
C GLY A 350 -4.15 26.80 -15.80
N GLY A 351 -3.60 27.53 -14.83
CA GLY A 351 -3.95 28.92 -14.52
C GLY A 351 -4.75 29.11 -13.22
N THR A 352 -5.25 30.33 -12.99
CA THR A 352 -5.95 30.71 -11.75
C THR A 352 -7.47 30.82 -11.91
N LYS A 353 -7.99 30.51 -13.10
CA LYS A 353 -9.43 30.62 -13.38
C LYS A 353 -10.18 29.50 -12.65
N ARG A 354 -11.25 29.87 -11.95
CA ARG A 354 -12.22 28.92 -11.39
C ARG A 354 -13.14 28.43 -12.50
N ILE A 355 -13.45 27.13 -12.48
CA ILE A 355 -14.45 26.53 -13.37
C ILE A 355 -15.77 26.44 -12.60
N ALA A 356 -16.89 26.85 -13.18
CA ALA A 356 -18.16 26.83 -12.47
C ALA A 356 -18.58 25.38 -12.15
N PRO A 357 -19.10 25.10 -10.93
CA PRO A 357 -19.81 23.84 -10.67
C PRO A 357 -20.92 23.59 -11.69
N GLY A 358 -21.15 22.34 -12.05
CA GLY A 358 -22.05 21.92 -13.13
C GLY A 358 -21.42 21.94 -14.53
N THR A 359 -20.21 22.50 -14.69
CA THR A 359 -19.51 22.46 -15.98
C THR A 359 -19.15 21.01 -16.33
N ARG A 360 -19.46 20.60 -17.57
CA ARG A 360 -19.09 19.28 -18.09
C ARG A 360 -17.68 19.30 -18.64
N VAL A 361 -16.89 18.32 -18.21
CA VAL A 361 -15.52 18.11 -18.69
C VAL A 361 -15.39 16.74 -19.33
N VAL A 362 -14.63 16.66 -20.42
CA VAL A 362 -14.34 15.41 -21.13
C VAL A 362 -12.97 14.92 -20.73
N VAL A 363 -12.85 13.65 -20.37
CA VAL A 363 -11.57 13.02 -20.03
C VAL A 363 -11.08 12.23 -21.23
N GLU A 364 -9.85 12.47 -21.64
CA GLU A 364 -9.15 11.69 -22.67
C GLU A 364 -8.03 10.88 -22.04
N HIS A 365 -8.04 9.58 -22.28
CA HIS A 365 -6.98 8.67 -21.87
C HIS A 365 -5.92 8.59 -22.96
N GLN A 366 -4.65 8.73 -22.59
CA GLN A 366 -3.54 8.59 -23.52
C GLN A 366 -3.17 7.10 -23.64
N ALA A 367 -3.69 6.43 -24.66
CA ALA A 367 -3.30 5.05 -24.93
C ALA A 367 -1.81 4.97 -25.35
N LEU A 368 -1.16 3.84 -25.06
CA LEU A 368 0.26 3.54 -25.32
C LEU A 368 0.75 3.78 -26.77
N PHE A 369 -0.17 4.01 -27.73
CA PHE A 369 0.14 4.27 -29.13
C PHE A 369 -0.27 5.67 -29.61
N GLY A 370 -0.41 6.63 -28.68
CA GLY A 370 -0.68 8.04 -29.00
C GLY A 370 -2.09 8.32 -29.53
N LYS A 371 -2.98 7.32 -29.57
CA LYS A 371 -4.40 7.53 -29.85
C LYS A 371 -5.09 7.97 -28.57
N LEU A 372 -5.59 9.21 -28.57
CA LEU A 372 -6.46 9.71 -27.52
C LEU A 372 -7.81 9.02 -27.67
N ALA A 373 -8.19 8.23 -26.67
CA ALA A 373 -9.54 7.69 -26.57
C ALA A 373 -10.31 8.57 -25.57
N SER A 374 -11.47 9.08 -25.99
CA SER A 374 -12.39 9.73 -25.05
C SER A 374 -12.84 8.68 -24.05
N SER A 375 -12.50 8.91 -22.79
CA SER A 375 -12.78 8.00 -21.69
C SER A 375 -14.22 8.23 -21.23
N GLY A 376 -14.63 9.48 -20.98
CA GLY A 376 -16.01 9.80 -20.59
C GLY A 376 -16.24 11.28 -20.28
N VAL A 377 -17.45 11.60 -19.80
CA VAL A 377 -17.85 12.95 -19.38
C VAL A 377 -17.99 12.98 -17.86
N LEU A 378 -17.36 13.97 -17.23
CA LEU A 378 -17.46 14.24 -15.80
C LEU A 378 -18.11 15.61 -15.58
N GLU A 379 -18.71 15.82 -14.41
CA GLU A 379 -19.28 17.09 -13.97
C GLU A 379 -18.46 17.68 -12.84
N VAL A 380 -18.18 18.97 -12.90
CA VAL A 380 -17.52 19.70 -11.81
C VAL A 380 -18.46 19.84 -10.63
N VAL A 381 -18.12 19.26 -9.49
CA VAL A 381 -18.91 19.34 -8.24
C VAL A 381 -18.47 20.53 -7.40
N SER A 382 -17.15 20.72 -7.25
CA SER A 382 -16.55 21.85 -6.53
C SER A 382 -15.34 22.38 -7.28
N SER A 383 -15.05 23.67 -7.14
CA SER A 383 -13.91 24.29 -7.81
C SER A 383 -13.13 25.26 -6.93
N GLU A 384 -11.83 25.19 -7.11
CA GLU A 384 -10.83 26.06 -6.52
C GLU A 384 -10.05 26.76 -7.65
N PRO A 385 -9.34 27.87 -7.38
CA PRO A 385 -8.49 28.49 -8.39
C PRO A 385 -7.42 27.50 -8.89
N GLY A 386 -7.53 27.08 -10.15
CA GLY A 386 -6.61 26.12 -10.76
C GLY A 386 -6.90 24.64 -10.48
N ALA A 387 -7.97 24.31 -9.76
CA ALA A 387 -8.34 22.91 -9.48
C ALA A 387 -9.86 22.71 -9.41
N ALA A 388 -10.31 21.48 -9.63
CA ALA A 388 -11.72 21.12 -9.43
C ALA A 388 -11.87 19.67 -9.00
N THR A 389 -12.89 19.41 -8.18
CA THR A 389 -13.37 18.06 -7.90
C THR A 389 -14.48 17.74 -8.88
N VAL A 390 -14.34 16.63 -9.59
CA VAL A 390 -15.27 16.18 -10.64
C VAL A 390 -15.87 14.83 -10.28
N LYS A 391 -17.09 14.57 -10.74
CA LYS A 391 -17.82 13.30 -10.56
C LYS A 391 -18.26 12.75 -11.91
N ALA A 392 -18.31 11.43 -12.06
CA ALA A 392 -18.79 10.83 -13.30
C ALA A 392 -20.28 11.08 -13.54
N LEU A 393 -20.64 11.41 -14.79
CA LEU A 393 -22.02 11.59 -15.24
C LEU A 393 -22.53 10.32 -15.95
N GLY A 394 -23.76 9.91 -15.63
CA GLY A 394 -24.43 8.75 -16.25
C GLY A 394 -23.83 7.40 -15.84
N ASP A 395 -23.83 6.44 -16.76
CA ASP A 395 -23.29 5.07 -16.53
C ASP A 395 -21.76 5.01 -16.56
N TYR A 396 -21.09 6.16 -16.70
CA TYR A 396 -19.64 6.22 -16.74
C TYR A 396 -19.07 5.91 -15.36
N ARG A 397 -18.14 4.95 -15.28
CA ARG A 397 -17.49 4.57 -14.02
C ARG A 397 -16.22 5.38 -13.84
N ILE A 398 -16.10 6.07 -12.70
CA ILE A 398 -14.87 6.80 -12.32
C ILE A 398 -13.64 5.87 -12.33
N SER A 399 -13.84 4.57 -12.14
CA SER A 399 -12.79 3.54 -12.17
C SER A 399 -12.06 3.41 -13.51
N ARG A 400 -12.55 4.07 -14.58
CA ARG A 400 -11.87 4.14 -15.89
C ARG A 400 -11.00 5.38 -16.06
N VAL A 401 -11.06 6.31 -15.12
CA VAL A 401 -10.22 7.51 -15.08
C VAL A 401 -8.93 7.16 -14.34
N ALA A 402 -7.79 7.49 -14.94
CA ALA A 402 -6.48 7.31 -14.33
C ALA A 402 -5.83 8.66 -13.99
N SER A 403 -4.90 8.64 -13.03
CA SER A 403 -4.02 9.79 -12.80
C SER A 403 -3.16 10.02 -14.06
N GLY A 404 -3.05 11.28 -14.49
CA GLY A 404 -2.39 11.68 -15.72
C GLY A 404 -3.30 11.85 -16.93
N ASP A 405 -4.58 11.41 -16.86
CA ASP A 405 -5.53 11.63 -17.95
C ASP A 405 -5.75 13.12 -18.22
N GLN A 406 -5.90 13.48 -19.50
CA GLN A 406 -6.13 14.86 -19.90
C GLN A 406 -7.61 15.20 -19.80
N VAL A 407 -7.92 16.39 -19.31
CA VAL A 407 -9.29 16.85 -19.11
C VAL A 407 -9.53 18.13 -19.91
N PHE A 408 -10.65 18.19 -20.62
CA PHE A 408 -11.03 19.31 -21.46
C PHE A 408 -12.38 19.85 -21.02
N VAL A 409 -12.48 21.18 -20.85
CA VAL A 409 -13.77 21.81 -20.61
C VAL A 409 -14.59 21.76 -21.90
N SER A 410 -15.75 21.08 -21.87
CA SER A 410 -16.66 21.05 -23.01
C SER A 410 -17.42 22.37 -23.08
N THR A 411 -17.23 23.13 -24.15
CA THR A 411 -17.98 24.36 -24.42
C THR A 411 -19.33 24.10 -25.09
N GLY A 412 -19.79 22.85 -25.10
CA GLY A 412 -21.09 22.50 -25.66
C GLY A 412 -22.22 23.18 -24.89
N ASN A 413 -22.99 24.04 -25.56
CA ASN A 413 -24.19 24.66 -25.02
C ASN A 413 -25.08 23.60 -24.38
N SER A 414 -25.32 23.76 -23.07
CA SER A 414 -26.29 23.03 -22.27
C SER A 414 -27.69 23.09 -22.84
#